data_AF-A0A1B8TFY5-F1
#
_entry.id   AF-A0A1B8TFY5-F1
#
_cell.length_a   1.000
_cell.length_b   1.000
_cell.length_c   1.000
_cell.angle_alpha   90.00
_cell.angle_beta   90.00
_cell.angle_gamma   90.00
#
_symmetry.space_group_name_H-M   'P 1'
#
loop_
_entity.id
_entity.type
_entity.pdbx_description
1 polymer ?
#
loop_
_entity_poly.entity_id
_entity_poly.type
_entity_poly.pdbx_seq_one_letter_code
_entity_poly.pdbx_strand_id
1 'polypeptide(L)'
;MKRIPTASLCPELDAILRAELSAGNQLGEGPVRTDWPQPGSIYAALRDSLRVPLGELTGPVKHSICHDPHYGWHDECFCEQHGDLLVAGSTQHP
;
A
#
# COMPACT_ATOMS: atom_id res chain seq x y z
N MET A 1 -13.79 -4.37 -15.15
CA MET A 1 -13.91 -2.90 -15.05
C MET A 1 -12.62 -2.37 -14.44
N LYS A 2 -11.93 -1.42 -15.09
CA LYS A 2 -10.74 -0.77 -14.52
C LYS A 2 -11.25 0.18 -13.43
N ARG A 3 -10.97 -0.10 -12.15
CA ARG A 3 -11.30 0.83 -11.05
C ARG A 3 -10.44 2.08 -11.26
N ILE A 4 -11.08 3.23 -11.41
CA ILE A 4 -10.41 4.52 -11.55
C ILE A 4 -10.07 5.00 -10.14
N PRO A 5 -8.83 5.45 -9.86
CA PRO A 5 -8.49 6.04 -8.57
C PRO A 5 -9.45 7.19 -8.23
N THR A 6 -10.06 7.17 -7.05
CA THR A 6 -10.94 8.26 -6.57
C THR A 6 -10.21 9.21 -5.61
N ALA A 7 -8.97 8.89 -5.27
CA ALA A 7 -8.09 9.69 -4.45
C ALA A 7 -6.62 9.53 -4.89
N SER A 8 -5.69 10.17 -4.19
CA SER A 8 -4.26 10.00 -4.39
C SER A 8 -3.60 9.81 -3.04
N LEU A 9 -2.67 8.85 -2.95
CA LEU A 9 -1.84 8.66 -1.76
C LEU A 9 -0.97 9.89 -1.51
N CYS A 10 -0.48 10.02 -0.27
CA CYS A 10 0.58 10.96 0.05
C CYS A 10 1.82 10.76 -0.85
N PRO A 11 2.64 11.80 -1.06
CA PRO A 11 3.77 11.74 -1.99
C PRO A 11 4.73 10.57 -1.73
N GLU A 12 4.92 10.20 -0.46
CA GLU A 12 5.82 9.13 -0.05
C GLU A 12 5.30 7.75 -0.49
N LEU A 13 4.01 7.47 -0.26
CA LEU A 13 3.40 6.21 -0.70
C LEU A 13 3.11 6.19 -2.21
N ASP A 14 2.82 7.34 -2.82
CA ASP A 14 2.64 7.46 -4.27
C ASP A 14 3.96 7.16 -5.02
N ALA A 15 5.11 7.53 -4.44
CA ALA A 15 6.42 7.18 -4.99
C ALA A 15 6.64 5.66 -5.00
N ILE A 16 6.32 4.97 -3.90
CA ILE A 16 6.39 3.50 -3.80
C ILE A 16 5.45 2.86 -4.81
N LEU A 17 4.19 3.31 -4.86
CA LEU A 17 3.19 2.81 -5.79
C LEU A 17 3.67 2.92 -7.24
N ARG A 18 4.22 4.07 -7.64
CA ARG A 18 4.75 4.26 -9.00
C ARG A 18 5.93 3.37 -9.30
N ALA A 19 6.84 3.19 -8.34
CA ALA A 19 7.99 2.31 -8.50
C ALA A 19 7.55 0.85 -8.69
N GLU A 20 6.58 0.38 -7.90
CA GLU A 20 5.97 -0.94 -8.01
C GLU A 20 5.27 -1.16 -9.35
N LEU A 21 4.45 -0.20 -9.79
CA LEU A 21 3.79 -0.26 -11.09
C LEU A 21 4.80 -0.27 -12.24
N SER A 22 5.91 0.48 -12.12
CA SER A 22 7.00 0.49 -13.11
C SER A 22 7.78 -0.83 -13.12
N ALA A 23 7.88 -1.50 -11.98
CA ALA A 23 8.45 -2.85 -11.83
C ALA A 23 7.50 -3.97 -12.28
N GLY A 24 6.31 -3.62 -12.79
CA GLY A 24 5.32 -4.55 -13.32
C GLY A 24 4.39 -5.18 -12.28
N ASN A 25 4.31 -4.61 -11.07
CA ASN A 25 3.23 -4.89 -10.13
C ASN A 25 1.92 -4.27 -10.66
N GLN A 26 0.80 -4.63 -10.07
CA GLN A 26 -0.52 -4.19 -10.48
C GLN A 26 -1.32 -3.67 -9.30
N LEU A 27 -2.04 -2.58 -9.54
CA LEU A 27 -3.02 -2.06 -8.59
C LEU A 27 -4.23 -2.99 -8.56
N GLY A 28 -4.47 -3.59 -7.40
CA GLY A 28 -5.65 -4.41 -7.11
C GLY A 28 -6.84 -3.55 -6.67
N GLU A 29 -6.59 -2.62 -5.75
CA GLU A 29 -7.61 -1.73 -5.19
C GLU A 29 -7.07 -0.32 -4.90
N GLY A 30 -7.96 0.68 -4.94
CA GLY A 30 -7.62 2.07 -4.68
C GLY A 30 -6.76 2.69 -5.79
N PRO A 31 -6.05 3.80 -5.51
CA PRO A 31 -6.19 4.63 -4.31
C PRO A 31 -7.63 5.12 -4.09
N VAL A 32 -8.14 4.92 -2.88
CA VAL A 32 -9.49 5.30 -2.47
C VAL A 32 -9.45 5.92 -1.08
N ARG A 33 -10.24 6.96 -0.86
CA ARG A 33 -10.39 7.54 0.48
C ARG A 33 -11.22 6.63 1.37
N THR A 34 -10.70 6.37 2.55
CA THR A 34 -11.28 5.57 3.62
C THR A 34 -11.24 6.37 4.92
N ASP A 35 -11.89 5.87 5.96
CA ASP A 35 -11.75 6.39 7.33
C ASP A 35 -10.97 5.40 8.22
N TRP A 36 -10.09 4.63 7.57
CA TRP A 36 -9.23 3.64 8.18
C TRP A 36 -7.88 3.58 7.42
N PRO A 37 -6.72 3.47 8.11
CA PRO A 37 -6.56 3.28 9.56
C PRO A 37 -6.89 4.51 10.41
N GLN A 38 -6.98 5.70 9.80
CA GLN A 38 -7.40 6.94 10.46
C GLN A 38 -8.51 7.62 9.63
N PRO A 39 -9.30 8.55 10.24
CA PRO A 39 -10.29 9.32 9.50
C PRO A 39 -9.66 10.08 8.32
N GLY A 40 -10.22 9.88 7.13
CA GLY A 40 -9.75 10.50 5.90
C GLY A 40 -8.50 9.90 5.24
N SER A 41 -7.94 8.80 5.77
CA SER A 41 -6.84 8.04 5.16
C SER A 41 -7.10 7.66 3.71
N ILE A 42 -6.05 7.54 2.90
CA ILE A 42 -6.12 6.94 1.57
C ILE A 42 -5.55 5.51 1.64
N TYR A 43 -6.31 4.57 1.09
CA TYR A 43 -5.95 3.17 0.99
C TYR A 43 -5.70 2.75 -0.46
N ALA A 44 -4.65 1.97 -0.69
CA ALA A 44 -4.40 1.28 -1.94
C ALA A 44 -3.85 -0.12 -1.69
N ALA A 45 -4.15 -1.06 -2.58
CA ALA A 45 -3.67 -2.42 -2.53
C ALA A 45 -3.03 -2.82 -3.86
N LEU A 46 -1.80 -3.31 -3.79
CA LEU A 46 -1.10 -3.99 -4.88
C LEU A 46 -1.47 -5.48 -4.89
N ARG A 47 -1.44 -6.09 -6.08
CA ARG A 47 -1.76 -7.52 -6.25
C ARG A 47 -0.61 -8.41 -5.84
N ASP A 48 0.60 -8.07 -6.27
CA ASP A 48 1.80 -8.85 -5.98
C ASP A 48 2.50 -8.28 -4.75
N SER A 49 3.36 -9.08 -4.10
CA SER A 49 4.24 -8.63 -3.00
C SER A 49 5.11 -7.45 -3.43
N LEU A 50 5.55 -6.65 -2.45
CA LEU A 50 6.49 -5.56 -2.72
C LEU A 50 7.76 -6.11 -3.38
N ARG A 51 8.14 -5.48 -4.48
CA ARG A 51 9.35 -5.79 -5.25
C ARG A 51 10.46 -4.78 -4.99
N VAL A 52 10.09 -3.54 -4.64
CA VAL A 52 11.07 -2.50 -4.31
C VAL A 52 11.73 -2.81 -2.96
N PRO A 53 13.05 -2.62 -2.85
CA PRO A 53 13.75 -2.91 -1.61
C PRO A 53 13.31 -1.93 -0.51
N LEU A 54 12.84 -2.51 0.60
CA LEU A 54 12.32 -1.77 1.76
C LEU A 54 13.36 -0.81 2.39
N GLY A 55 14.65 -1.06 2.16
CA GLY A 55 15.73 -0.15 2.58
C GLY A 55 15.76 1.19 1.85
N GLU A 56 15.02 1.34 0.75
CA GLU A 56 14.82 2.61 0.05
C GLU A 56 13.60 3.39 0.58
N LEU A 57 12.83 2.82 1.51
CA LEU A 57 11.74 3.52 2.19
C LEU A 57 12.32 4.53 3.17
N THR A 58 12.60 5.74 2.69
CA THR A 58 13.05 6.85 3.52
C THR A 58 11.88 7.73 3.93
N GLY A 59 11.90 8.27 5.15
CA GLY A 59 10.92 9.26 5.62
C GLY A 59 9.86 8.67 6.56
N PRO A 60 8.62 9.19 6.55
CA PRO A 60 7.57 8.82 7.52
C PRO A 60 6.87 7.49 7.23
N VAL A 61 7.35 6.69 6.26
CA VAL A 61 6.72 5.42 5.90
C VAL A 61 7.34 4.28 6.71
N LYS A 62 6.49 3.56 7.44
CA LYS A 62 6.84 2.30 8.12
C LYS A 62 6.36 1.11 7.30
N HIS A 63 7.24 0.15 7.11
CA HIS A 63 6.89 -1.17 6.59
C HIS A 63 6.70 -2.17 7.73
N SER A 64 5.65 -2.99 7.61
CA SER A 64 5.40 -4.15 8.47
C SER A 64 4.85 -5.32 7.66
N ILE A 65 4.98 -6.52 8.22
CA ILE A 65 4.32 -7.73 7.68
C ILE A 65 3.00 -7.93 8.41
N CYS A 66 1.90 -8.02 7.66
CA CYS A 66 0.60 -8.41 8.17
C CYS A 66 0.57 -9.92 8.38
N HIS A 67 0.53 -10.34 9.65
CA HIS A 67 0.41 -11.75 10.03
C HIS A 67 -1.04 -12.20 10.23
N ASP A 68 -2.00 -11.28 10.17
CA ASP A 68 -3.41 -11.58 10.37
C ASP A 68 -4.06 -11.96 9.02
N PRO A 69 -4.44 -13.23 8.83
CA PRO A 69 -5.02 -13.70 7.58
C PRO A 69 -6.38 -13.09 7.27
N HIS A 70 -7.03 -12.45 8.24
CA HIS A 70 -8.32 -11.76 8.04
C HIS A 70 -8.22 -10.66 6.99
N TYR A 71 -7.08 -9.97 6.92
CA TYR A 71 -6.90 -8.84 6.00
C TYR A 71 -6.55 -9.28 4.58
N GLY A 72 -5.88 -10.42 4.41
CA GLY A 72 -5.64 -11.02 3.09
C GLY A 72 -4.42 -10.48 2.33
N TRP A 73 -3.64 -9.55 2.88
CA TRP A 73 -2.36 -9.08 2.34
C TRP A 73 -1.16 -9.55 3.17
N HIS A 74 0.06 -9.29 2.68
CA HIS A 74 1.32 -9.64 3.38
C HIS A 74 2.09 -8.39 3.81
N ASP A 75 2.29 -7.44 2.90
CA ASP A 75 3.08 -6.24 3.16
C ASP A 75 2.17 -5.05 3.50
N GLU A 76 2.59 -4.24 4.47
CA GLU A 76 1.95 -2.99 4.87
C GLU A 76 2.95 -1.85 4.85
N CYS A 77 2.68 -0.80 4.08
CA CYS A 77 3.40 0.47 4.09
C CYS A 77 2.47 1.57 4.62
N PHE A 78 2.65 1.92 5.89
CA PHE A 78 1.86 2.95 6.56
C PHE A 78 2.65 4.26 6.67
N CYS A 79 2.06 5.37 6.22
CA CYS A 79 2.67 6.69 6.37
C CYS A 79 2.25 7.31 7.71
N GLU A 80 3.16 7.41 8.67
CA GLU A 80 2.86 7.94 10.02
C GLU A 80 2.47 9.41 10.03
N GLN A 81 2.92 10.18 9.02
CA GLN A 81 2.63 11.61 8.91
C GLN A 81 1.23 11.88 8.35
N HIS A 82 0.80 11.09 7.36
CA HIS A 82 -0.44 11.34 6.60
C HIS A 82 -1.57 10.37 6.97
N GLY A 83 -1.25 9.24 7.60
CA GLY A 83 -2.23 8.21 7.95
C GLY A 83 -2.64 7.31 6.78
N ASP A 84 -2.04 7.47 5.61
CA ASP A 84 -2.32 6.66 4.42
C ASP A 84 -1.70 5.26 4.53
N LEU A 85 -2.29 4.30 3.81
CA LEU A 85 -1.88 2.91 3.81
C LEU A 85 -1.80 2.34 2.39
N LEU A 86 -0.63 1.79 2.05
CA LEU A 86 -0.41 0.99 0.85
C LEU A 86 -0.11 -0.44 1.29
N VAL A 87 -0.90 -1.41 0.83
CA VAL A 87 -0.67 -2.83 1.12
C VAL A 87 -0.27 -3.59 -0.14
N ALA A 88 0.41 -4.72 0.02
CA ALA A 88 0.82 -5.55 -1.11
C ALA A 88 0.83 -7.05 -0.79
N GLY A 89 0.80 -7.83 -1.88
CA GLY A 89 0.81 -9.28 -1.83
C GLY A 89 -0.46 -9.90 -1.24
N SER A 90 -0.39 -11.20 -1.05
CA SER A 90 -1.45 -11.98 -0.40
C SER A 90 -0.89 -12.62 0.85
N THR A 91 -1.74 -12.80 1.87
CA THR A 91 -1.36 -13.49 3.09
C THR A 91 -0.67 -14.82 2.78
N GLN A 92 0.53 -15.00 3.32
CA GLN A 92 1.28 -16.24 3.20
C GLN A 92 0.94 -17.12 4.40
N HIS A 93 0.41 -18.31 4.15
CA HIS A 93 0.27 -19.32 5.18
C HIS A 93 1.65 -19.93 5.50
N PRO A 94 2.01 -20.12 6.77
CA PRO A 94 3.26 -20.76 7.17
C PRO A 94 3.34 -22.23 6.74
#